data_AF-H4F6W4-F1
#
_entry.id   AF-H4F6W4-F1
#
_cell.length_a   1.000
_cell.length_b   1.000
_cell.length_c   1.000
_cell.angle_alpha   90.00
_cell.angle_beta   90.00
_cell.angle_gamma   90.00
#
_symmetry.space_group_name_H-M   'P 1'
#
loop_
_entity.id
_entity.type
_entity.pdbx_description
1 polymer ?
#
loop_
_entity_poly.entity_id
_entity_poly.type
_entity_poly.pdbx_seq_one_letter_code
_entity_poly.pdbx_strand_id
1 'polypeptide(L)'
;MPHKSQILKLVVVVAAATILPAVLFGEARTVDGQAGGDPWRNFFLDFQTLVGGALAVFAAWLTVDKMESTDLRAQKRHEELVQLSLRADRLSIERLLFPQLSELRVIYKRLKQIELPELDNDFTVENDFPSINYYRASYFAAFEANPLVTELEKLLARPTWVSAERLFTGQMSFHVQILGELLAPLQRHCEQTNKYSNDGSNLGIFVMDHLIERWKEFDRAILEGLPGDIRLVTRHLEKVILEMDSLARTYRVPT
;
A
#
# COMPACT_ATOMS: atom_id res chain seq x y z
N MET A 1 1.01 42.24 8.80
CA MET A 1 1.16 41.92 10.24
C MET A 1 2.45 42.40 10.95
N PRO A 2 3.43 43.13 10.36
CA PRO A 2 4.66 43.51 11.10
C PRO A 2 4.45 44.62 12.16
N HIS A 3 3.37 45.39 12.04
CA HIS A 3 3.16 46.61 12.85
C HIS A 3 2.84 46.33 14.34
N LYS A 4 2.12 45.24 14.66
CA LYS A 4 1.75 44.91 16.07
C LYS A 4 2.95 44.47 16.92
N SER A 5 3.89 43.74 16.32
CA SER A 5 5.15 43.31 16.96
C SER A 5 6.05 44.49 17.30
N GLN A 6 6.13 45.48 16.41
CA GLN A 6 6.94 46.68 16.63
C GLN A 6 6.35 47.59 17.71
N ILE A 7 5.02 47.76 17.74
CA ILE A 7 4.34 48.55 18.78
C ILE A 7 4.54 47.92 20.16
N LEU A 8 4.41 46.59 20.29
CA LEU A 8 4.62 45.90 21.56
C LEU A 8 6.04 46.10 22.10
N LYS A 9 7.06 45.95 21.23
CA LYS A 9 8.46 46.19 21.62
C LYS A 9 8.68 47.64 22.07
N LEU A 10 8.07 48.60 21.39
CA LEU A 10 8.19 50.02 21.71
C LEU A 10 7.54 50.35 23.06
N VAL A 11 6.37 49.78 23.35
CA VAL A 11 5.70 49.91 24.66
C VAL A 11 6.54 49.31 25.78
N VAL A 12 7.11 48.11 25.58
CA VAL A 12 7.99 47.48 26.58
C VAL A 12 9.25 48.31 26.83
N VAL A 13 9.88 48.84 25.78
CA VAL A 13 11.07 49.69 25.89
C VAL A 13 10.75 51.00 26.62
N VAL A 14 9.62 51.65 26.30
CA VAL A 14 9.19 52.89 26.97
C VAL A 14 8.84 52.65 28.44
N ALA A 15 8.17 51.53 28.76
CA ALA A 15 7.87 51.16 30.14
C ALA A 15 9.15 50.84 30.93
N ALA A 16 10.09 50.09 30.34
CA ALA A 16 11.37 49.80 30.98
C ALA A 16 12.21 51.08 31.19
N ALA A 17 12.23 51.98 30.20
CA ALA A 17 12.98 53.24 30.26
C ALA A 17 12.40 54.25 31.27
N THR A 18 11.12 54.16 31.61
CA THR A 18 10.50 55.03 32.63
C THR A 18 10.56 54.41 34.04
N ILE A 19 10.46 53.09 34.17
CA ILE A 19 10.44 52.41 35.46
C ILE A 19 11.87 52.18 36.01
N LEU A 20 12.82 51.75 35.17
CA LEU A 20 14.18 51.41 35.64
C LEU A 20 14.94 52.59 36.27
N PRO A 21 14.94 53.81 35.70
CA PRO A 21 15.66 54.93 36.31
C PRO A 21 15.06 55.36 37.64
N ALA A 22 13.74 55.34 37.78
CA ALA A 22 13.05 55.68 39.03
C ALA A 22 13.33 54.67 40.15
N VAL A 23 13.48 53.39 39.81
CA VAL A 23 13.80 52.32 40.77
C VAL A 23 15.29 52.31 41.13
N LEU A 24 16.19 52.58 40.17
CA LEU A 24 17.65 52.51 40.37
C LEU A 24 18.25 53.80 40.95
N PHE A 25 17.70 54.98 40.62
CA PHE A 25 18.27 56.28 41.01
C PHE A 25 17.37 57.11 41.95
N GLY A 26 16.13 56.67 42.23
CA GLY A 26 15.24 57.37 43.16
C GLY A 26 15.71 57.22 44.62
N GLU A 27 15.68 58.29 45.41
CA GLU A 27 16.10 58.26 46.83
C GLU A 27 15.18 57.36 47.68
N ALA A 28 15.78 56.60 48.60
CA ALA A 28 15.03 55.68 49.47
C ALA A 28 14.34 56.45 50.59
N ARG A 29 13.12 56.01 50.92
CA ARG A 29 12.37 56.58 52.04
C ARG A 29 13.14 56.36 53.34
N THR A 30 13.40 57.43 54.09
CA THR A 30 13.98 57.35 55.44
C THR A 30 12.89 56.90 56.42
N VAL A 31 13.21 55.92 57.27
CA VAL A 31 12.25 55.17 58.10
C VAL A 31 11.69 56.00 59.28
N ASP A 32 12.28 57.15 59.56
CA ASP A 32 11.86 58.02 60.66
C ASP A 32 10.97 59.18 60.16
N GLY A 33 9.64 59.00 60.22
CA GLY A 33 8.68 60.10 60.19
C GLY A 33 8.42 60.77 58.83
N GLN A 34 7.98 60.00 57.84
CA GLN A 34 7.18 60.41 56.66
C GLN A 34 7.45 61.81 56.02
N ALA A 35 8.70 62.18 55.77
CA ALA A 35 9.01 63.25 54.82
C ALA A 35 10.29 62.92 54.03
N GLY A 36 10.17 62.92 52.70
CA GLY A 36 11.26 62.64 51.77
C GLY A 36 11.16 61.29 51.06
N GLY A 37 11.64 61.26 49.82
CA GLY A 37 11.56 60.13 48.90
C GLY A 37 10.69 60.46 47.67
N ASP A 38 11.15 60.04 46.49
CA ASP A 38 10.46 60.29 45.22
C ASP A 38 9.05 59.68 45.25
N PRO A 39 7.96 60.49 45.18
CA PRO A 39 6.59 60.00 45.22
C PRO A 39 6.31 58.93 44.18
N TRP A 40 7.01 59.01 43.05
CA TRP A 40 6.89 58.06 41.95
C TRP A 40 7.44 56.68 42.30
N ARG A 41 8.57 56.61 43.00
CA ARG A 41 9.17 55.34 43.43
C ARG A 41 8.31 54.61 44.47
N ASN A 42 7.76 55.34 45.43
CA ASN A 42 6.92 54.75 46.49
C ASN A 42 5.62 54.15 45.91
N PHE A 43 5.02 54.82 44.92
CA PHE A 43 3.85 54.30 44.21
C PHE A 43 4.15 52.94 43.54
N PHE A 44 5.26 52.81 42.81
CA PHE A 44 5.61 51.54 42.18
C PHE A 44 5.96 50.44 43.18
N LEU A 45 6.57 50.77 44.32
CA LEU A 45 6.91 49.80 45.37
C LEU A 45 5.65 49.27 46.07
N ASP A 46 4.69 50.15 46.39
CA ASP A 46 3.44 49.75 47.05
C ASP A 46 2.55 48.89 46.14
N PHE A 47 2.63 49.09 44.80
CA PHE A 47 1.88 48.30 43.81
C PHE A 47 2.70 47.19 43.14
N GLN A 48 3.94 46.94 43.54
CA GLN A 48 4.83 45.97 42.87
C GLN A 48 4.21 44.59 42.76
N THR A 49 3.60 44.09 43.84
CA THR A 49 2.97 42.77 43.88
C THR A 49 1.73 42.69 42.99
N LEU A 50 0.96 43.79 42.92
CA LEU A 50 -0.24 43.90 42.08
C LEU A 50 0.13 43.97 40.59
N VAL A 51 1.13 44.78 40.24
CA VAL A 51 1.67 44.88 38.87
C VAL A 51 2.26 43.53 38.44
N GLY A 52 3.00 42.86 39.33
CA GLY A 52 3.54 41.52 39.10
C GLY A 52 2.44 40.49 38.84
N GLY A 53 1.37 40.49 39.65
CA GLY A 53 0.21 39.61 39.46
C GLY A 53 -0.52 39.88 38.15
N ALA A 54 -0.74 41.15 37.79
CA ALA A 54 -1.39 41.54 36.53
C ALA A 54 -0.58 41.11 35.30
N LEU A 55 0.75 41.28 35.33
CA LEU A 55 1.64 40.82 34.27
C LEU A 55 1.64 39.30 34.12
N ALA A 56 1.57 38.56 35.24
CA ALA A 56 1.50 37.10 35.21
C ALA A 56 0.21 36.61 34.53
N VAL A 57 -0.95 37.18 34.87
CA VAL A 57 -2.23 36.86 34.22
C VAL A 57 -2.19 37.21 32.72
N PHE A 58 -1.62 38.36 32.36
CA PHE A 58 -1.48 38.76 30.97
C PHE A 58 -0.56 37.82 30.17
N ALA A 59 0.56 37.39 30.75
CA ALA A 59 1.47 36.42 30.14
C ALA A 59 0.79 35.05 29.97
N ALA A 60 0.03 34.60 30.97
CA ALA A 60 -0.76 33.37 30.87
C ALA A 60 -1.80 33.48 29.74
N TRP A 61 -2.53 34.59 29.65
CA TRP A 61 -3.51 34.83 28.58
C TRP A 61 -2.87 34.80 27.19
N LEU A 62 -1.74 35.50 26.99
CA LEU A 62 -0.99 35.46 25.73
C LEU A 62 -0.49 34.07 25.38
N THR A 63 -0.11 33.27 26.38
CA THR A 63 0.33 31.90 26.18
C THR A 63 -0.82 31.02 25.70
N VAL A 64 -2.00 31.14 26.32
CA VAL A 64 -3.21 30.40 25.92
C VAL A 64 -3.63 30.76 24.50
N ASP A 65 -3.72 32.04 24.15
CA ASP A 65 -4.07 32.50 22.78
C ASP A 65 -3.07 31.96 21.73
N LYS A 66 -1.78 31.97 22.09
CA LYS A 66 -0.73 31.45 21.22
C LYS A 66 -0.77 29.93 21.07
N MET A 67 -1.12 29.20 22.13
CA MET A 67 -1.31 27.75 22.08
C MET A 67 -2.50 27.40 21.18
N GLU A 68 -3.66 28.04 21.36
CA GLU A 68 -4.85 27.79 20.54
C GLU A 68 -4.58 28.01 19.04
N SER A 69 -3.94 29.14 18.68
CA SER A 69 -3.58 29.42 17.29
C SER A 69 -2.54 28.44 16.71
N THR A 70 -1.67 27.89 17.55
CA THR A 70 -0.66 26.91 17.15
C THR A 70 -1.30 25.53 16.94
N ASP A 71 -2.19 25.12 17.83
CA ASP A 71 -2.90 23.85 17.77
C ASP A 71 -3.81 23.79 16.54
N LEU A 72 -4.55 24.86 16.23
CA LEU A 72 -5.35 24.94 15.00
C LEU A 72 -4.51 24.80 13.73
N ARG A 73 -3.30 25.40 13.71
CA ARG A 73 -2.38 25.25 12.56
C ARG A 73 -1.74 23.87 12.49
N ALA A 74 -1.46 23.24 13.63
CA ALA A 74 -0.96 21.88 13.70
C ALA A 74 -2.02 20.91 13.16
N GLN A 75 -3.27 21.06 13.59
CA GLN A 75 -4.40 20.26 13.12
C GLN A 75 -4.62 20.42 11.61
N LYS A 76 -4.60 21.65 11.09
CA LYS A 76 -4.74 21.89 9.64
C LYS A 76 -3.63 21.21 8.83
N ARG A 77 -2.37 21.29 9.27
CA ARG A 77 -1.26 20.61 8.61
C ARG A 77 -1.39 19.09 8.69
N HIS A 78 -1.87 18.57 9.81
CA HIS A 78 -2.14 17.15 9.95
C HIS A 78 -3.20 16.68 8.93
N GLU A 79 -4.30 17.42 8.81
CA GLU A 79 -5.35 17.15 7.81
C GLU A 79 -4.82 17.24 6.37
N GLU A 80 -4.03 18.27 6.05
CA GLU A 80 -3.38 18.41 4.74
C GLU A 80 -2.46 17.22 4.43
N LEU A 81 -1.67 16.77 5.40
CA LEU A 81 -0.78 15.60 5.24
C LEU A 81 -1.57 14.30 5.03
N VAL A 82 -2.67 14.10 5.76
CA VAL A 82 -3.56 12.93 5.59
C VAL A 82 -4.23 12.96 4.22
N GLN A 83 -4.69 14.13 3.75
CA GLN A 83 -5.27 14.24 2.41
C GLN A 83 -4.24 13.95 1.30
N LEU A 84 -2.99 14.41 1.48
CA LEU A 84 -1.90 14.14 0.54
C LEU A 84 -1.55 12.65 0.49
N SER A 85 -1.47 11.97 1.63
CA SER A 85 -1.20 10.52 1.66
C SER A 85 -2.30 9.72 0.98
N LEU A 86 -3.57 10.03 1.27
CA LEU A 86 -4.71 9.37 0.62
C LEU A 86 -4.72 9.57 -0.91
N ARG A 87 -4.31 10.75 -1.39
CA ARG A 87 -4.21 11.02 -2.83
C ARG A 87 -3.10 10.20 -3.48
N ALA A 88 -1.94 10.10 -2.84
CA ALA A 88 -0.83 9.29 -3.34
C ALA A 88 -1.21 7.80 -3.40
N ASP A 89 -1.87 7.30 -2.35
CA ASP A 89 -2.34 5.91 -2.30
C ASP A 89 -3.39 5.64 -3.38
N ARG A 90 -4.38 6.53 -3.56
CA ARG A 90 -5.38 6.42 -4.61
C ARG A 90 -4.77 6.32 -6.01
N LEU A 91 -3.76 7.14 -6.29
CA LEU A 91 -3.10 7.17 -7.59
C LEU A 91 -2.21 5.92 -7.82
N SER A 92 -1.59 5.38 -6.77
CA SER A 92 -0.92 4.08 -6.84
C SER A 92 -1.90 2.95 -7.16
N ILE A 93 -3.08 2.96 -6.54
CA ILE A 93 -4.14 2.00 -6.80
C ILE A 93 -4.72 2.14 -8.20
N GLU A 94 -4.95 3.36 -8.67
CA GLU A 94 -5.44 3.60 -10.04
C GLU A 94 -4.48 3.03 -11.08
N ARG A 95 -3.17 3.21 -10.89
CA ARG A 95 -2.12 2.63 -11.74
C ARG A 95 -2.01 1.12 -11.63
N LEU A 96 -2.30 0.55 -10.47
CA LEU A 96 -2.38 -0.89 -10.28
C LEU A 96 -3.58 -1.46 -11.03
N LEU A 97 -4.75 -0.84 -10.90
CA LEU A 97 -5.99 -1.35 -11.49
C LEU A 97 -6.00 -1.18 -13.02
N PHE A 98 -5.50 -0.07 -13.54
CA PHE A 98 -5.48 0.22 -14.98
C PHE A 98 -4.05 0.21 -15.54
N PRO A 99 -3.73 -0.65 -16.54
CA PRO A 99 -4.59 -1.62 -17.24
C PRO A 99 -4.61 -3.04 -16.62
N GLN A 100 -3.95 -3.28 -15.49
CA GLN A 100 -3.61 -4.67 -15.10
C GLN A 100 -4.83 -5.51 -14.69
N LEU A 101 -5.90 -4.91 -14.16
CA LEU A 101 -7.11 -5.66 -13.80
C LEU A 101 -7.81 -6.26 -15.02
N SER A 102 -7.86 -5.53 -16.15
CA SER A 102 -8.47 -6.06 -17.37
C SER A 102 -7.61 -7.17 -17.97
N GLU A 103 -6.29 -7.01 -17.97
CA GLU A 103 -5.33 -8.04 -18.41
C GLU A 103 -5.46 -9.31 -17.56
N LEU A 104 -5.51 -9.18 -16.23
CA LEU A 104 -5.75 -10.31 -15.30
C LEU A 104 -7.05 -11.05 -15.60
N ARG A 105 -8.15 -10.32 -15.85
CA ARG A 105 -9.45 -10.92 -16.19
C ARG A 105 -9.40 -11.69 -17.51
N VAL A 106 -8.66 -11.20 -18.50
CA VAL A 106 -8.45 -11.90 -19.78
C VAL A 106 -7.67 -13.19 -19.54
N ILE A 107 -6.57 -13.13 -18.79
CA ILE A 107 -5.77 -14.32 -18.45
C ILE A 107 -6.61 -15.33 -17.68
N TYR A 108 -7.34 -14.90 -16.65
CA TYR A 108 -8.24 -15.76 -15.86
C TYR A 108 -9.28 -16.44 -16.73
N LYS A 109 -9.95 -15.69 -17.61
CA LYS A 109 -10.97 -16.25 -18.50
C LYS A 109 -10.39 -17.30 -19.43
N ARG A 110 -9.18 -17.08 -19.96
CA ARG A 110 -8.50 -18.04 -20.84
C ARG A 110 -8.02 -19.27 -20.08
N LEU A 111 -7.41 -19.12 -18.91
CA LEU A 111 -7.00 -20.25 -18.06
C LEU A 111 -8.20 -21.11 -17.64
N LYS A 112 -9.32 -20.48 -17.30
CA LYS A 112 -10.57 -21.19 -16.97
C LYS A 112 -11.15 -21.97 -18.15
N GLN A 113 -10.96 -21.49 -19.38
CA GLN A 113 -11.39 -22.21 -20.59
C GLN A 113 -10.52 -23.42 -20.91
N ILE A 114 -9.30 -23.49 -20.36
CA ILE A 114 -8.36 -24.61 -20.52
C ILE A 114 -8.68 -25.76 -19.54
N GLU A 115 -9.67 -25.61 -18.64
CA GLU A 115 -10.05 -26.65 -17.67
C GLU A 115 -10.32 -27.99 -18.36
N LEU A 116 -9.40 -28.94 -18.11
CA LEU A 116 -9.44 -30.29 -18.65
C LEU A 116 -10.58 -31.07 -17.99
N PRO A 117 -11.27 -31.96 -18.72
CA PRO A 117 -12.22 -32.89 -18.13
C PRO A 117 -11.50 -33.72 -17.04
N GLU A 118 -12.15 -33.86 -15.89
CA GLU A 118 -11.62 -34.72 -14.83
C GLU A 118 -11.50 -36.15 -15.38
N LEU A 119 -10.34 -36.77 -15.17
CA LEU A 119 -10.20 -38.21 -15.33
C LEU A 119 -11.18 -38.84 -14.33
N ASP A 120 -12.25 -39.43 -14.84
CA ASP A 120 -13.08 -40.31 -14.03
C ASP A 120 -12.20 -41.44 -13.49
N ASN A 121 -12.39 -41.83 -12.24
CA ASN A 121 -11.54 -42.87 -11.63
C ASN A 121 -11.84 -44.27 -12.17
N ASP A 122 -12.89 -44.41 -13.00
CA ASP A 122 -13.34 -45.68 -13.59
C ASP A 122 -12.66 -46.05 -14.91
N PHE A 123 -11.50 -45.45 -15.20
CA PHE A 123 -10.68 -45.79 -16.37
C PHE A 123 -10.04 -47.18 -16.18
N THR A 124 -10.80 -48.21 -16.52
CA THR A 124 -10.24 -49.55 -16.77
C THR A 124 -9.40 -49.50 -18.04
N VAL A 125 -8.15 -49.97 -17.93
CA VAL A 125 -7.11 -49.97 -18.97
C VAL A 125 -7.53 -50.75 -20.24
N GLU A 126 -8.66 -51.45 -20.19
CA GLU A 126 -9.07 -52.44 -21.18
C GLU A 126 -9.81 -51.88 -22.41
N ASN A 127 -10.13 -50.57 -22.43
CA ASN A 127 -10.67 -49.89 -23.61
C ASN A 127 -9.71 -48.77 -24.07
N ASP A 128 -8.88 -49.04 -25.09
CA ASP A 128 -7.67 -48.31 -25.53
C ASP A 128 -7.81 -46.87 -26.08
N PHE A 129 -8.95 -46.19 -25.95
CA PHE A 129 -9.16 -44.87 -26.61
C PHE A 129 -9.28 -43.61 -25.73
N PRO A 130 -9.78 -43.64 -24.49
CA PRO A 130 -10.00 -42.42 -23.73
C PRO A 130 -8.71 -41.88 -23.08
N SER A 131 -7.65 -42.69 -22.90
CA SER A 131 -6.32 -42.23 -22.47
C SER A 131 -5.68 -41.32 -23.52
N ILE A 132 -5.75 -41.67 -24.82
CA ILE A 132 -5.21 -40.86 -25.93
C ILE A 132 -5.89 -39.49 -26.00
N ASN A 133 -7.21 -39.44 -25.80
CA ASN A 133 -7.94 -38.17 -25.80
C ASN A 133 -7.58 -37.29 -24.59
N TYR A 134 -7.42 -37.88 -23.41
CA TYR A 134 -6.92 -37.16 -22.23
C TYR A 134 -5.52 -36.61 -22.49
N TYR A 135 -4.61 -37.43 -23.01
CA TYR A 135 -3.25 -37.04 -23.37
C TYR A 135 -3.19 -35.89 -24.38
N ARG A 136 -4.00 -35.97 -25.43
CA ARG A 136 -4.16 -34.89 -26.42
C ARG A 136 -4.69 -33.61 -25.77
N ALA A 137 -5.67 -33.73 -24.88
CA ALA A 137 -6.24 -32.59 -24.16
C ALA A 137 -5.19 -31.94 -23.24
N SER A 138 -4.47 -32.72 -22.43
CA SER A 138 -3.41 -32.23 -21.55
C SER A 138 -2.27 -31.54 -22.31
N TYR A 139 -1.90 -32.09 -23.48
CA TYR A 139 -0.95 -31.42 -24.36
C TYR A 139 -1.46 -30.06 -24.85
N PHE A 140 -2.69 -30.02 -25.36
CA PHE A 140 -3.30 -28.77 -25.84
C PHE A 140 -3.38 -27.74 -24.71
N ALA A 141 -3.77 -28.17 -23.50
CA ALA A 141 -3.81 -27.33 -22.32
C ALA A 141 -2.43 -26.79 -21.93
N ALA A 142 -1.38 -27.61 -21.94
CA ALA A 142 -0.01 -27.14 -21.68
C ALA A 142 0.45 -26.12 -22.72
N PHE A 143 0.13 -26.35 -23.99
CA PHE A 143 0.47 -25.44 -25.08
C PHE A 143 -0.23 -24.08 -24.93
N GLU A 144 -1.53 -24.08 -24.62
CA GLU A 144 -2.29 -22.84 -24.43
C GLU A 144 -1.98 -22.12 -23.11
N ALA A 145 -1.73 -22.86 -22.03
CA ALA A 145 -1.46 -22.31 -20.71
C ALA A 145 -0.07 -21.66 -20.63
N ASN A 146 0.94 -22.20 -21.33
CA ASN A 146 2.31 -21.70 -21.26
C ASN A 146 2.45 -20.18 -21.48
N PRO A 147 1.99 -19.60 -22.62
CA PRO A 147 2.09 -18.16 -22.82
C PRO A 147 1.32 -17.34 -21.79
N LEU A 148 0.19 -17.86 -21.27
CA LEU A 148 -0.62 -17.19 -20.25
C LEU A 148 0.08 -17.14 -18.89
N VAL A 149 0.76 -18.22 -18.51
CA VAL A 149 1.56 -18.30 -17.28
C VAL A 149 2.73 -17.33 -17.33
N THR A 150 3.45 -17.29 -18.45
CA THR A 150 4.52 -16.31 -18.67
C THR A 150 4.00 -14.88 -18.66
N GLU A 151 2.83 -14.62 -19.25
CA GLU A 151 2.20 -13.30 -19.23
C GLU A 151 1.78 -12.88 -17.82
N LEU A 152 1.21 -13.81 -17.05
CA LEU A 152 0.81 -13.58 -15.66
C LEU A 152 2.03 -13.30 -14.76
N GLU A 153 3.10 -14.06 -14.89
CA GLU A 153 4.35 -13.82 -14.17
C GLU A 153 4.89 -12.42 -14.46
N LYS A 154 4.98 -12.05 -15.75
CA LYS A 154 5.42 -10.71 -16.17
C LYS A 154 4.51 -9.61 -15.64
N LEU A 155 3.20 -9.85 -15.58
CA LEU A 155 2.22 -8.91 -15.08
C LEU A 155 2.43 -8.67 -13.58
N LEU A 156 2.55 -9.74 -12.77
CA LEU A 156 2.77 -9.65 -11.33
C LEU A 156 4.14 -9.05 -10.97
N ALA A 157 5.14 -9.21 -11.84
CA ALA A 157 6.47 -8.63 -11.67
C ALA A 157 6.56 -7.14 -12.04
N ARG A 158 5.49 -6.50 -12.54
CA ARG A 158 5.55 -5.08 -12.91
C ARG A 158 5.80 -4.19 -11.69
N PRO A 159 6.56 -3.08 -11.83
CA PRO A 159 6.83 -2.17 -10.72
C PRO A 159 5.58 -1.60 -10.04
N THR A 160 4.46 -1.53 -10.77
CA THR A 160 3.15 -1.12 -10.23
C THR A 160 2.66 -2.04 -9.12
N TRP A 161 2.81 -3.36 -9.27
CA TRP A 161 2.47 -4.35 -8.23
C TRP A 161 3.33 -4.16 -7.00
N VAL A 162 4.65 -4.10 -7.18
CA VAL A 162 5.62 -3.93 -6.09
C VAL A 162 5.35 -2.62 -5.33
N SER A 163 5.10 -1.52 -6.05
CA SER A 163 4.83 -0.22 -5.42
C SER A 163 3.52 -0.17 -4.64
N ALA A 164 2.55 -0.99 -5.03
CA ALA A 164 1.22 -1.06 -4.42
C ALA A 164 1.12 -2.14 -3.33
N GLU A 165 2.14 -2.98 -3.14
CA GLU A 165 2.14 -4.10 -2.19
C GLU A 165 1.78 -3.67 -0.77
N ARG A 166 2.26 -2.48 -0.33
CA ARG A 166 1.92 -1.91 0.99
C ARG A 166 0.44 -1.57 1.17
N LEU A 167 -0.32 -1.52 0.07
CA LEU A 167 -1.76 -1.22 0.06
C LEU A 167 -2.61 -2.49 -0.06
N PHE A 168 -1.98 -3.67 -0.20
CA PHE A 168 -2.69 -4.94 -0.28
C PHE A 168 -3.27 -5.31 1.08
N THR A 169 -4.45 -5.91 1.05
CA THR A 169 -5.00 -6.59 2.22
C THR A 169 -4.16 -7.83 2.50
N GLY A 170 -4.15 -8.31 3.75
CA GLY A 170 -3.43 -9.55 4.09
C GLY A 170 -3.85 -10.74 3.22
N GLN A 171 -5.12 -10.79 2.80
CA GLN A 171 -5.65 -11.83 1.90
C GLN A 171 -5.10 -11.69 0.48
N MET A 172 -5.06 -10.46 -0.06
CA MET A 172 -4.49 -10.21 -1.38
C MET A 172 -2.99 -10.55 -1.41
N SER A 173 -2.21 -10.11 -0.43
CA SER A 173 -0.79 -10.45 -0.33
C SER A 173 -0.57 -11.96 -0.28
N PHE A 174 -1.35 -12.68 0.53
CA PHE A 174 -1.29 -14.14 0.61
C PHE A 174 -1.54 -14.79 -0.76
N HIS A 175 -2.59 -14.39 -1.48
CA HIS A 175 -2.90 -14.99 -2.78
C HIS A 175 -1.89 -14.62 -3.88
N VAL A 176 -1.36 -13.40 -3.88
CA VAL A 176 -0.30 -12.99 -4.81
C VAL A 176 0.99 -13.79 -4.56
N GLN A 177 1.35 -14.00 -3.31
CA GLN A 177 2.51 -14.83 -2.94
C GLN A 177 2.32 -16.28 -3.43
N ILE A 178 1.17 -16.89 -3.11
CA ILE A 178 0.87 -18.26 -3.55
C ILE A 178 0.88 -18.37 -5.08
N LEU A 179 0.36 -17.38 -5.81
CA LEU A 179 0.48 -17.34 -7.27
C LEU A 179 1.95 -17.35 -7.69
N GLY A 180 2.80 -16.50 -7.12
CA GLY A 180 4.24 -16.50 -7.42
C GLY A 180 4.90 -17.86 -7.20
N GLU A 181 4.54 -18.58 -6.13
CA GLU A 181 5.04 -19.92 -5.82
C GLU A 181 4.53 -21.00 -6.80
N LEU A 182 3.30 -20.86 -7.31
CA LEU A 182 2.67 -21.82 -8.22
C LEU A 182 3.05 -21.64 -9.70
N LEU A 183 3.41 -20.41 -10.13
CA LEU A 183 3.69 -20.13 -11.54
C LEU A 183 4.94 -20.87 -12.05
N ALA A 184 6.03 -20.92 -11.27
CA ALA A 184 7.27 -21.57 -11.70
C ALA A 184 7.16 -23.10 -11.87
N PRO A 185 6.51 -23.86 -10.96
CA PRO A 185 6.18 -25.26 -11.20
C PRO A 185 5.29 -25.47 -12.44
N LEU A 186 4.20 -24.69 -12.57
CA LEU A 186 3.28 -24.82 -13.70
C LEU A 186 3.97 -24.53 -15.04
N GLN A 187 4.81 -23.50 -15.10
CA GLN A 187 5.60 -23.20 -16.30
C GLN A 187 6.53 -24.35 -16.66
N ARG A 188 7.23 -24.94 -15.69
CA ARG A 188 8.08 -26.11 -15.93
C ARG A 188 7.28 -27.30 -16.46
N HIS A 189 6.09 -27.57 -15.91
CA HIS A 189 5.20 -28.61 -16.41
C HIS A 189 4.75 -28.35 -17.86
N CYS A 190 4.39 -27.09 -18.18
CA CYS A 190 4.05 -26.69 -19.54
C CYS A 190 5.23 -26.84 -20.52
N GLU A 191 6.42 -26.40 -20.13
CA GLU A 191 7.64 -26.49 -20.96
C GLU A 191 8.06 -27.94 -21.21
N GLN A 192 8.03 -28.78 -20.16
CA GLN A 192 8.27 -30.21 -20.29
C GLN A 192 7.28 -30.81 -21.29
N THR A 193 5.98 -30.64 -21.07
CA THR A 193 4.93 -31.19 -21.95
C THR A 193 5.10 -30.74 -23.41
N ASN A 194 5.45 -29.47 -23.64
CA ASN A 194 5.69 -28.93 -24.98
C ASN A 194 6.93 -29.51 -25.65
N LYS A 195 8.03 -29.70 -24.91
CA LYS A 195 9.27 -30.28 -25.44
C LYS A 195 9.03 -31.69 -26.00
N TYR A 196 8.31 -32.53 -25.27
CA TYR A 196 8.05 -33.91 -25.70
C TYR A 196 7.12 -34.00 -26.91
N SER A 197 6.20 -33.05 -27.07
CA SER A 197 5.37 -32.99 -28.28
C SER A 197 6.18 -32.64 -29.52
N ASN A 198 7.14 -31.72 -29.41
CA ASN A 198 8.04 -31.41 -30.52
C ASN A 198 8.93 -32.61 -30.88
N ASP A 199 9.36 -33.40 -29.90
CA ASP A 199 10.09 -34.63 -30.16
C ASP A 199 9.19 -35.69 -30.84
N GLY A 200 7.91 -35.78 -30.45
CA GLY A 200 6.92 -36.69 -31.04
C GLY A 200 6.50 -36.32 -32.47
N SER A 201 6.35 -35.03 -32.78
CA SER A 201 5.99 -34.58 -34.13
C SER A 201 7.09 -34.84 -35.16
N ASN A 202 8.35 -34.79 -34.73
CA ASN A 202 9.52 -35.14 -35.55
C ASN A 202 9.63 -36.65 -35.83
N LEU A 203 8.98 -37.51 -35.05
CA LEU A 203 9.02 -38.97 -35.21
C LEU A 203 8.06 -39.51 -36.30
N GLY A 204 7.22 -38.65 -36.89
CA GLY A 204 6.29 -39.03 -37.96
C GLY A 204 5.12 -39.91 -37.48
N ILE A 205 4.01 -39.86 -38.23
CA ILE A 205 2.72 -40.52 -37.91
C ILE A 205 2.84 -42.06 -37.73
N PHE A 206 3.95 -42.66 -38.17
CA PHE A 206 4.13 -44.12 -38.23
C PHE A 206 4.61 -44.79 -36.93
N VAL A 207 4.88 -44.03 -35.85
CA VAL A 207 5.43 -44.56 -34.58
C VAL A 207 4.44 -44.40 -33.42
N MET A 208 3.13 -44.45 -33.68
CA MET A 208 2.11 -44.28 -32.63
C MET A 208 2.21 -45.35 -31.53
N ASP A 209 2.50 -46.61 -31.85
CA ASP A 209 2.58 -47.68 -30.84
C ASP A 209 3.81 -47.56 -29.92
N HIS A 210 4.96 -47.15 -30.46
CA HIS A 210 6.16 -46.89 -29.65
C HIS A 210 6.04 -45.58 -28.85
N LEU A 211 5.32 -44.58 -29.40
CA LEU A 211 4.97 -43.39 -28.66
C LEU A 211 4.00 -43.72 -27.53
N ILE A 212 3.03 -44.62 -27.71
CA ILE A 212 2.10 -45.03 -26.64
C ILE A 212 2.86 -45.66 -25.48
N GLU A 213 3.79 -46.59 -25.71
CA GLU A 213 4.60 -47.17 -24.62
C GLU A 213 5.51 -46.12 -23.97
N ARG A 214 6.14 -45.26 -24.75
CA ARG A 214 6.97 -44.16 -24.22
C ARG A 214 6.15 -43.10 -23.49
N TRP A 215 4.86 -42.93 -23.83
CA TRP A 215 3.89 -42.06 -23.18
C TRP A 215 3.27 -42.70 -21.93
N LYS A 216 3.18 -44.04 -21.88
CA LYS A 216 2.83 -44.79 -20.65
C LYS A 216 3.96 -44.73 -19.63
N GLU A 217 5.22 -44.77 -20.09
CA GLU A 217 6.41 -44.48 -19.27
C GLU A 217 6.56 -42.98 -18.95
N PHE A 218 6.06 -42.12 -19.84
CA PHE A 218 6.03 -40.68 -19.63
C PHE A 218 5.14 -40.38 -18.42
N ASP A 219 5.77 -39.77 -17.42
CA ASP A 219 5.34 -39.72 -16.04
C ASP A 219 3.85 -39.36 -15.94
N ARG A 220 3.04 -40.38 -15.63
CA ARG A 220 1.63 -40.22 -15.25
C ARG A 220 1.48 -39.04 -14.27
N ALA A 221 2.47 -38.84 -13.39
CA ALA A 221 2.58 -37.71 -12.48
C ALA A 221 2.60 -36.32 -13.16
N ILE A 222 3.31 -36.14 -14.28
CA ILE A 222 3.42 -34.84 -14.98
C ILE A 222 2.07 -34.47 -15.63
N LEU A 223 1.40 -35.44 -16.24
CA LEU A 223 0.16 -35.22 -16.98
C LEU A 223 -1.09 -35.21 -16.10
N GLU A 224 -1.05 -35.89 -14.94
CA GLU A 224 -2.10 -35.80 -13.92
C GLU A 224 -1.98 -34.52 -13.07
N GLY A 225 -0.76 -33.99 -12.89
CA GLY A 225 -0.52 -32.76 -12.12
C GLY A 225 -1.01 -31.49 -12.81
N LEU A 226 -0.86 -31.40 -14.14
CA LEU A 226 -1.16 -30.18 -14.91
C LEU A 226 -2.59 -29.63 -14.71
N PRO A 227 -3.68 -30.42 -14.84
CA PRO A 227 -5.03 -29.93 -14.53
C PRO A 227 -5.18 -29.42 -13.10
N GLY A 228 -4.49 -30.05 -12.14
CA GLY A 228 -4.47 -29.63 -10.75
C GLY A 228 -3.84 -28.24 -10.60
N ASP A 229 -2.66 -28.05 -11.17
CA ASP A 229 -1.90 -26.81 -11.11
C ASP A 229 -2.65 -25.64 -11.78
N ILE A 230 -3.20 -25.87 -12.97
CA ILE A 230 -4.01 -24.85 -13.69
C ILE A 230 -5.22 -24.44 -12.84
N ARG A 231 -5.91 -25.40 -12.20
CA ARG A 231 -7.04 -25.10 -11.31
C ARG A 231 -6.63 -24.35 -10.06
N LEU A 232 -5.49 -24.69 -9.45
CA LEU A 232 -4.95 -23.98 -8.29
C LEU A 232 -4.61 -22.53 -8.64
N VAL A 233 -3.89 -22.30 -9.75
CA VAL A 233 -3.58 -20.95 -10.25
C VAL A 233 -4.86 -20.19 -10.55
N THR A 234 -5.81 -20.78 -11.27
CA THR A 234 -7.08 -20.15 -11.63
C THR A 234 -7.89 -19.75 -10.39
N ARG A 235 -7.92 -20.61 -9.36
CA ARG A 235 -8.60 -20.33 -8.08
C ARG A 235 -7.97 -19.14 -7.37
N HIS A 236 -6.64 -19.10 -7.24
CA HIS A 236 -5.98 -17.98 -6.57
C HIS A 236 -6.07 -16.67 -7.36
N LEU A 237 -6.00 -16.77 -8.69
CA LEU A 237 -6.17 -15.64 -9.60
C LEU A 237 -7.57 -15.02 -9.47
N GLU A 238 -8.62 -15.83 -9.35
CA GLU A 238 -9.98 -15.35 -9.09
C GLU A 238 -10.06 -14.55 -7.78
N LYS A 239 -9.42 -15.04 -6.71
CA LYS A 239 -9.38 -14.33 -5.43
C LYS A 239 -8.65 -13.00 -5.53
N VAL A 240 -7.52 -12.94 -6.25
CA VAL A 240 -6.82 -11.67 -6.50
C VAL A 240 -7.70 -10.68 -7.25
N ILE A 241 -8.43 -11.11 -8.29
CA ILE A 241 -9.34 -10.23 -9.04
C ILE A 241 -10.45 -9.68 -8.13
N LEU A 242 -11.05 -10.52 -7.28
CA LEU A 242 -12.10 -10.10 -6.34
C LEU A 242 -11.57 -9.09 -5.31
N GLU A 243 -10.37 -9.30 -4.79
CA GLU A 243 -9.72 -8.37 -3.86
C GLU A 243 -9.36 -7.04 -4.55
N MET A 244 -8.89 -7.07 -5.80
CA MET A 244 -8.66 -5.85 -6.59
C MET A 244 -9.95 -5.05 -6.81
N ASP A 245 -11.09 -5.72 -7.08
CA ASP A 245 -12.39 -5.06 -7.19
C ASP A 245 -12.84 -4.45 -5.84
N SER A 246 -12.58 -5.14 -4.73
CA SER A 246 -12.84 -4.62 -3.38
C SER A 246 -12.00 -3.38 -3.08
N LEU A 247 -10.73 -3.44 -3.47
CA LEU A 247 -9.77 -2.36 -3.29
C LEU A 247 -10.18 -1.14 -4.14
N ALA A 248 -10.61 -1.34 -5.38
CA ALA A 248 -11.12 -0.26 -6.23
C ALA A 248 -12.33 0.46 -5.61
N ARG A 249 -13.28 -0.29 -5.03
CA ARG A 249 -14.41 0.28 -4.29
C ARG A 249 -13.96 1.09 -3.08
N THR A 250 -12.98 0.58 -2.33
CA THR A 250 -12.43 1.25 -1.13
C THR A 250 -11.81 2.61 -1.48
N TYR A 251 -11.06 2.68 -2.57
CA TYR A 251 -10.39 3.90 -3.02
C TYR A 251 -11.23 4.75 -3.99
N ARG A 252 -12.49 4.36 -4.24
CA ARG A 252 -13.41 5.04 -5.18
C ARG A 252 -12.75 5.26 -6.56
N VAL A 253 -12.07 4.24 -7.05
CA VAL A 253 -11.52 4.19 -8.40
C VAL A 253 -12.56 3.50 -9.29
N PRO A 254 -12.94 4.09 -10.45
CA PRO A 254 -13.85 3.41 -11.37
C PRO A 254 -13.24 2.08 -11.84
N THR A 255 -14.05 1.05 -12.11
CA THR A 255 -13.60 -0.26 -12.61
C THR A 255 -14.33 -0.68 -13.87
#